data_AF-A0A0D5LRF9-F1
#
_entry.id   AF-A0A0D5LRF9-F1
#
_cell.length_a   1.000
_cell.length_b   1.000
_cell.length_c   1.000
_cell.angle_alpha   90.00
_cell.angle_beta   90.00
_cell.angle_gamma   90.00
#
_symmetry.space_group_name_H-M   'P 1'
#
loop_
_entity.id
_entity.type
_entity.pdbx_description
1 polymer ?
#
loop_
_entity_poly.entity_id
_entity_poly.type
_entity_poly.pdbx_seq_one_letter_code
_entity_poly.pdbx_strand_id
1 'polypeptide(L)'
;MRYWDRQAIEAMAAMRRDGKALTAIAAAWGVSRMVVAGIARRNPDLFPVRERKTEAEKAAAIEAERKAKAARLLAKRKKKPAPTTAIDAPIRRQVPIEAYDTQHMQLPGSPTVPFIDCGEFRCRLVLTPGGERLGPDAPCCGRPVAEGAAYCPEHQKLMYRPYERRTPAW
;
A
#
# COMPACT_ATOMS: atom_id res chain seq x y z
N MET A 1 26.72 -17.59 -19.04
CA MET A 1 25.62 -18.13 -19.87
C MET A 1 25.47 -19.61 -19.53
N ARG A 2 24.40 -20.01 -18.82
CA ARG A 2 24.21 -21.42 -18.44
C ARG A 2 23.73 -22.16 -19.69
N TYR A 3 24.51 -23.10 -20.19
CA TYR A 3 24.08 -23.96 -21.29
C TYR A 3 22.98 -24.90 -20.76
N TRP A 4 21.86 -24.96 -21.47
CA TRP A 4 20.77 -25.88 -21.15
C TRP A 4 21.12 -27.24 -21.75
N ASP A 5 21.51 -28.16 -20.89
CA ASP A 5 21.72 -29.54 -21.30
C ASP A 5 20.39 -30.19 -21.71
N ARG A 6 20.45 -31.11 -22.67
CA ARG A 6 19.28 -31.81 -23.20
C ARG A 6 18.55 -32.58 -22.09
N GLN A 7 19.29 -33.17 -21.15
CA GLN A 7 18.71 -33.85 -19.99
C GLN A 7 17.86 -32.91 -19.12
N ALA A 8 18.30 -31.65 -18.94
CA ALA A 8 17.55 -30.65 -18.18
C ALA A 8 16.25 -30.26 -18.90
N ILE A 9 16.30 -30.14 -20.23
CA ILE A 9 15.12 -29.82 -21.06
C ILE A 9 14.10 -30.96 -20.99
N GLU A 10 14.55 -32.22 -21.07
CA GLU A 10 13.69 -33.41 -20.98
C GLU A 10 13.05 -33.56 -19.58
N ALA A 11 13.80 -33.27 -18.52
CA ALA A 11 13.26 -33.26 -17.15
C ALA A 11 12.20 -32.16 -16.95
N MET A 12 12.42 -30.95 -17.48
CA MET A 12 11.41 -29.88 -17.48
C MET A 12 10.17 -30.26 -18.32
N ALA A 13 10.37 -30.96 -19.44
CA ALA A 13 9.29 -31.46 -20.28
C ALA A 13 8.47 -32.56 -19.60
N ALA A 14 9.11 -33.46 -18.85
CA ALA A 14 8.43 -34.45 -18.01
C ALA A 14 7.55 -33.77 -16.96
N MET A 15 8.08 -32.81 -16.21
CA MET A 15 7.31 -32.02 -15.24
C MET A 15 6.12 -31.30 -15.90
N ARG A 16 6.28 -30.84 -17.13
CA ARG A 16 5.21 -30.20 -17.89
C ARG A 16 4.11 -31.20 -18.27
N ARG A 17 4.49 -32.39 -18.73
CA ARG A 17 3.55 -33.49 -19.04
C ARG A 17 2.76 -33.90 -17.79
N ASP A 18 3.40 -33.94 -16.62
CA ASP A 18 2.80 -34.27 -15.32
C ASP A 18 1.76 -33.25 -14.81
N GLY A 19 1.46 -32.18 -15.55
CA GLY A 19 0.47 -31.20 -15.11
C GLY A 19 1.05 -29.86 -14.67
N LYS A 20 2.34 -29.80 -14.32
CA LYS A 20 2.90 -28.65 -13.59
C LYS A 20 2.90 -27.37 -14.44
N ALA A 21 2.53 -26.27 -13.79
CA ALA A 21 2.57 -24.94 -14.39
C ALA A 21 4.02 -24.48 -14.64
N LEU A 22 4.23 -23.59 -15.61
CA LEU A 22 5.58 -23.07 -15.92
C LEU A 22 6.22 -22.37 -14.72
N THR A 23 5.42 -21.76 -13.85
CA THR A 23 5.88 -21.13 -12.60
C THR A 23 6.42 -22.17 -11.62
N ALA A 24 5.78 -23.33 -11.51
CA ALA A 24 6.23 -24.42 -10.65
C ALA A 24 7.52 -25.07 -11.18
N ILE A 25 7.63 -25.22 -12.49
CA ILE A 25 8.87 -25.69 -13.14
C ILE A 25 9.99 -24.67 -12.90
N ALA A 26 9.71 -23.39 -13.10
CA ALA A 26 10.67 -22.31 -12.87
C ALA A 26 11.18 -22.28 -11.42
N ALA A 27 10.29 -22.45 -10.44
CA ALA A 27 10.64 -22.53 -9.02
C ALA A 27 11.53 -23.75 -8.71
N ALA A 28 11.23 -24.92 -9.27
CA ALA A 28 12.03 -26.14 -9.05
C ALA A 28 13.46 -26.02 -9.61
N TRP A 29 13.63 -25.23 -10.68
CA TRP A 29 14.92 -25.04 -11.36
C TRP A 29 15.63 -23.73 -10.97
N GLY A 30 15.06 -22.95 -10.04
CA GLY A 30 15.63 -21.68 -9.58
C GLY A 30 15.80 -20.63 -10.69
N VAL A 31 14.94 -20.66 -11.72
CA VAL A 31 14.98 -19.73 -12.86
C VAL A 31 13.69 -18.93 -12.99
N SER A 32 13.71 -17.87 -13.79
CA SER A 32 12.50 -17.09 -14.05
C SER A 32 11.53 -17.85 -14.96
N ARG A 33 10.23 -17.59 -14.79
CA ARG A 33 9.17 -18.15 -15.66
C ARG A 33 9.44 -17.88 -17.15
N MET A 34 9.99 -16.72 -17.48
CA MET A 34 10.27 -16.31 -18.86
C MET A 34 11.33 -17.18 -19.52
N VAL A 35 12.34 -17.62 -18.76
CA VAL A 35 13.38 -18.52 -19.25
C VAL A 35 12.77 -19.86 -19.65
N VAL A 36 11.95 -20.46 -18.78
CA VAL A 36 11.26 -21.73 -19.07
C VAL A 36 10.30 -21.58 -20.26
N ALA A 37 9.59 -20.45 -20.36
CA ALA A 37 8.72 -20.17 -21.51
C ALA A 37 9.51 -20.09 -22.82
N GLY A 38 10.69 -19.45 -22.81
CA GLY A 38 11.58 -19.39 -23.98
C GLY A 38 12.17 -20.74 -24.36
N ILE A 39 12.43 -21.64 -23.39
CA ILE A 39 12.87 -23.02 -23.65
C ILE A 39 11.73 -23.82 -24.28
N ALA A 40 10.53 -23.76 -23.71
CA ALA A 40 9.35 -24.45 -24.24
C ALA A 40 9.03 -24.01 -25.68
N ARG A 41 9.13 -22.70 -25.98
CA ARG A 41 8.90 -22.17 -27.34
C ARG A 41 9.92 -22.67 -28.36
N ARG A 42 11.17 -22.92 -27.95
CA ARG A 42 12.24 -23.42 -28.83
C ARG A 42 12.24 -24.95 -28.98
N ASN A 43 11.50 -25.67 -28.13
CA ASN A 43 11.42 -27.13 -28.14
C ASN A 43 9.94 -27.57 -28.19
N PRO A 44 9.22 -27.29 -29.30
CA PRO A 44 7.80 -27.58 -29.41
C PRO A 44 7.47 -29.07 -29.30
N ASP A 45 8.37 -29.95 -29.76
CA ASP A 45 8.19 -31.41 -29.71
C ASP A 45 8.13 -31.96 -28.28
N LEU A 46 8.90 -31.34 -27.37
CA LEU A 46 8.95 -31.73 -25.96
C LEU A 46 7.90 -31.02 -25.09
N PHE A 47 7.44 -29.85 -25.53
CA PHE A 47 6.46 -29.03 -24.81
C PHE A 47 5.20 -28.82 -25.68
N PRO A 48 4.36 -29.85 -25.87
CA PRO A 48 3.17 -29.72 -26.67
C PRO A 48 2.30 -28.59 -26.11
N VAL A 49 1.80 -27.74 -27.02
CA VAL A 49 0.88 -26.67 -26.68
C VAL A 49 -0.39 -27.33 -26.17
N ARG A 50 -0.61 -27.28 -24.85
CA ARG A 50 -1.88 -27.70 -24.28
C ARG A 50 -2.99 -26.96 -25.01
N GLU A 51 -3.96 -27.70 -25.51
CA GLU A 51 -5.21 -27.12 -26.00
C GLU A 51 -5.70 -26.14 -24.94
N ARG A 52 -5.92 -24.89 -25.38
CA ARG A 52 -6.42 -23.87 -24.48
C ARG A 52 -7.76 -24.38 -24.00
N LYS A 53 -7.87 -24.71 -22.70
CA LYS A 53 -9.15 -24.91 -22.03
C LYS A 53 -10.12 -23.87 -22.55
N THR A 54 -11.29 -24.33 -22.96
CA THR A 54 -12.30 -23.49 -23.59
C THR A 54 -12.62 -22.33 -22.66
N GLU A 55 -13.07 -21.23 -23.23
CA GLU A 55 -13.41 -20.03 -22.46
C GLU A 55 -14.47 -20.35 -21.38
N ALA A 56 -15.35 -21.31 -21.68
CA ALA A 56 -16.33 -21.89 -20.75
C ALA A 56 -15.69 -22.58 -19.53
N GLU A 57 -14.66 -23.40 -19.71
CA GLU A 57 -13.97 -24.07 -18.60
C GLU A 57 -13.17 -23.10 -17.73
N LYS A 58 -12.61 -22.04 -18.34
CA LYS A 58 -11.94 -20.97 -17.59
C LYS A 58 -12.94 -20.13 -16.81
N ALA A 59 -14.07 -19.79 -17.41
CA ALA A 59 -15.15 -19.07 -16.73
C ALA A 59 -15.70 -19.89 -15.55
N ALA A 60 -15.91 -21.19 -15.73
CA ALA A 60 -16.36 -22.09 -14.66
C ALA A 60 -15.34 -22.19 -13.52
N ALA A 61 -14.04 -22.24 -13.82
CA ALA A 61 -12.99 -22.26 -12.80
C ALA A 61 -12.91 -20.94 -12.00
N ILE A 62 -13.05 -19.80 -12.68
CA ILE A 62 -13.07 -18.47 -12.04
C ILE A 62 -14.32 -18.32 -11.16
N GLU A 63 -15.48 -18.79 -11.63
CA GLU A 63 -16.72 -18.75 -10.85
C GLU A 63 -16.64 -19.65 -9.62
N ALA A 64 -16.07 -20.85 -9.74
CA ALA A 64 -15.82 -21.76 -8.64
C ALA A 64 -14.87 -21.16 -7.60
N GLU A 65 -13.79 -20.50 -8.04
CA GLU A 65 -12.85 -19.82 -7.14
C GLU A 65 -13.51 -18.63 -6.41
N ARG A 66 -14.34 -17.84 -7.11
CA ARG A 66 -15.12 -16.74 -6.50
C ARG A 66 -16.11 -17.28 -5.46
N LYS A 67 -16.83 -18.37 -5.75
CA LYS A 67 -17.76 -19.02 -4.81
C LYS A 67 -17.02 -19.55 -3.58
N ALA A 68 -15.87 -20.21 -3.76
CA ALA A 68 -15.06 -20.70 -2.64
C ALA A 68 -14.52 -19.56 -1.75
N LYS A 69 -14.06 -18.46 -2.36
CA LYS A 69 -13.59 -17.28 -1.63
C LYS A 69 -14.73 -16.56 -0.89
N ALA A 70 -15.90 -16.45 -1.50
CA ALA A 70 -17.09 -15.90 -0.86
C ALA A 70 -17.55 -16.75 0.33
N ALA A 71 -17.60 -18.08 0.18
CA ALA A 71 -17.93 -18.99 1.28
C ALA A 71 -16.95 -18.88 2.45
N ARG A 72 -15.64 -18.77 2.17
CA ARG A 72 -14.60 -18.56 3.19
C ARG A 72 -14.73 -17.21 3.91
N LEU A 73 -15.13 -16.14 3.21
CA LEU A 73 -15.39 -14.84 3.83
C LEU A 73 -16.65 -14.86 4.70
N LEU A 74 -17.71 -15.52 4.25
CA LEU A 74 -18.94 -15.72 5.02
C LEU A 74 -18.70 -16.56 6.29
N ALA A 75 -17.89 -17.61 6.21
CA ALA A 75 -17.50 -18.40 7.38
C ALA A 75 -16.68 -17.59 8.41
N LYS A 76 -15.80 -16.70 7.94
CA LYS A 76 -15.05 -15.77 8.82
C LYS A 76 -15.96 -14.73 9.50
N ARG A 77 -17.06 -14.33 8.84
CA ARG A 77 -17.99 -13.32 9.37
C ARG A 77 -18.88 -13.87 10.49
N LYS A 78 -19.16 -15.18 10.55
CA LYS A 78 -19.93 -15.82 11.64
C LYS A 78 -19.19 -15.91 12.98
N LYS A 79 -17.89 -15.59 13.04
CA LYS A 79 -17.09 -15.59 14.29
C LYS A 79 -16.98 -14.22 14.97
N LYS A 80 -17.54 -13.16 14.38
CA LYS A 80 -17.69 -11.88 15.09
C LYS A 80 -19.10 -11.86 15.70
N PRO A 81 -19.24 -11.67 17.02
CA PRO A 81 -20.55 -11.37 17.59
C PRO A 81 -21.11 -10.14 16.86
N ALA A 82 -22.43 -10.15 16.63
CA ALA A 82 -23.12 -9.02 16.01
C ALA A 82 -22.75 -7.72 16.75
N PRO A 83 -22.48 -6.61 16.05
CA PRO A 83 -22.45 -5.32 16.72
C PRO A 83 -23.87 -5.06 17.19
N THR A 84 -24.10 -5.23 18.48
CA THR A 84 -25.31 -4.79 19.14
C THR A 84 -25.44 -3.29 18.83
N THR A 85 -26.53 -2.90 18.21
CA THR A 85 -26.95 -1.51 18.06
C THR A 85 -27.31 -0.98 19.45
N ALA A 86 -26.31 -0.76 20.28
CA ALA A 86 -26.41 0.09 21.46
C ALA A 86 -25.69 1.39 21.10
N ILE A 87 -26.43 2.48 21.03
CA ILE A 87 -25.94 3.85 20.85
C ILE A 87 -25.31 4.34 22.18
N ASP A 88 -24.59 3.44 22.87
CA ASP A 88 -23.99 3.65 24.19
C ASP A 88 -22.55 3.08 24.22
N ALA A 89 -21.88 3.03 23.06
CA ALA A 89 -20.44 2.89 23.08
C ALA A 89 -19.89 4.18 23.73
N PRO A 90 -19.22 4.12 24.90
CA PRO A 90 -18.64 5.31 25.48
C PRO A 90 -17.70 5.89 24.42
N ILE A 91 -17.96 7.14 24.02
CA ILE A 91 -17.03 7.94 23.23
C ILE A 91 -15.66 7.63 23.81
N ARG A 92 -14.82 6.98 23.00
CA ARG A 92 -13.47 6.57 23.39
C ARG A 92 -12.88 7.78 24.07
N ARG A 93 -12.66 7.70 25.39
CA ARG A 93 -12.24 8.83 26.23
C ARG A 93 -11.13 9.50 25.44
N GLN A 94 -11.40 10.68 24.90
CA GLN A 94 -10.38 11.41 24.15
C GLN A 94 -9.31 11.62 25.20
N VAL A 95 -8.23 10.85 25.09
CA VAL A 95 -7.04 11.12 25.89
C VAL A 95 -6.75 12.58 25.56
N PRO A 96 -6.71 13.49 26.55
CA PRO A 96 -6.29 14.84 26.27
C PRO A 96 -4.93 14.69 25.61
N ILE A 97 -4.88 14.93 24.30
CA ILE A 97 -3.59 15.15 23.65
C ILE A 97 -3.16 16.44 24.34
N GLU A 98 -2.21 16.35 25.26
CA GLU A 98 -1.56 17.53 25.81
C GLU A 98 -1.16 18.34 24.59
N ALA A 99 -1.86 19.46 24.38
CA ALA A 99 -1.67 20.23 23.18
C ALA A 99 -0.21 20.69 23.21
N TYR A 100 0.54 20.25 22.21
CA TYR A 100 1.95 20.60 22.09
C TYR A 100 2.03 22.11 21.91
N ASP A 101 2.86 22.76 22.73
CA ASP A 101 3.18 24.16 22.53
C ASP A 101 3.92 24.30 21.20
N THR A 102 3.29 24.91 20.20
CA THR A 102 3.89 25.22 18.90
C THR A 102 4.22 26.70 18.75
N GLN A 103 4.04 27.50 19.80
CA GLN A 103 4.33 28.94 19.77
C GLN A 103 5.82 29.20 19.53
N HIS A 104 6.69 28.33 20.04
CA HIS A 104 8.13 28.37 19.79
C HIS A 104 8.52 28.19 18.30
N MET A 105 7.60 27.71 17.46
CA MET A 105 7.82 27.58 16.01
C MET A 105 7.53 28.88 15.26
N GLN A 106 7.10 29.95 15.94
CA GLN A 106 6.84 31.24 15.31
C GLN A 106 8.14 31.83 14.74
N LEU A 107 8.09 32.19 13.45
CA LEU A 107 9.23 32.81 12.78
C LEU A 107 9.25 34.33 13.04
N PRO A 108 10.41 34.95 13.31
CA PRO A 108 10.52 36.38 13.53
C PRO A 108 9.97 37.18 12.35
N GLY A 109 9.13 38.18 12.64
CA GLY A 109 8.49 39.03 11.63
C GLY A 109 7.45 38.34 10.75
N SER A 110 7.03 37.11 11.08
CA SER A 110 5.93 36.45 10.37
C SER A 110 4.58 37.03 10.81
N PRO A 111 3.68 37.36 9.87
CA PRO A 111 2.31 37.71 10.23
C PRO A 111 1.60 36.49 10.82
N THR A 112 0.80 36.66 11.87
CA THR A 112 -0.14 35.62 12.31
C THR A 112 -1.50 35.88 11.69
N VAL A 113 -2.11 34.85 11.12
CA VAL A 113 -3.47 34.91 10.57
C VAL A 113 -4.33 33.85 11.21
N PRO A 114 -5.62 34.14 11.50
CA PRO A 114 -6.50 33.14 12.05
C PRO A 114 -6.69 31.99 11.05
N PHE A 115 -6.91 30.79 11.55
CA PHE A 115 -7.02 29.58 10.74
C PHE A 115 -8.09 29.70 9.66
N ILE A 116 -9.22 30.36 9.96
CA ILE A 116 -10.30 30.59 9.00
C ILE A 116 -9.89 31.48 7.82
N ASP A 117 -8.95 32.40 8.02
CA ASP A 117 -8.41 33.29 6.98
C ASP A 117 -7.12 32.73 6.35
N CYS A 118 -6.69 31.54 6.77
CA CYS A 118 -5.52 30.86 6.24
C CYS A 118 -5.89 30.15 4.92
N GLY A 119 -5.97 30.95 3.85
CA GLY A 119 -6.33 30.50 2.50
C GLY A 119 -5.34 29.50 1.86
N GLU A 120 -5.50 29.29 0.55
CA GLU A 120 -4.79 28.24 -0.21
C GLU A 120 -3.26 28.45 -0.28
N PHE A 121 -2.80 29.70 -0.36
CA PHE A 121 -1.38 30.04 -0.52
C PHE A 121 -0.73 30.56 0.77
N ARG A 122 -1.19 30.10 1.94
CA ARG A 122 -0.67 30.50 3.26
C ARG A 122 -0.33 29.30 4.14
N CYS A 123 0.72 29.44 4.94
CA CYS A 123 1.21 28.41 5.83
C CYS A 123 0.21 28.13 6.95
N ARG A 124 -0.27 26.88 7.00
CA ARG A 124 -1.31 26.41 7.96
C ARG A 124 -0.75 25.86 9.26
N LEU A 125 0.52 26.13 9.58
CA LEU A 125 1.06 25.75 10.89
C LEU A 125 0.37 26.59 11.96
N VAL A 126 -0.44 25.93 12.80
CA VAL A 126 -1.08 26.57 13.95
C VAL A 126 -0.04 26.78 15.06
N LEU A 127 0.00 28.00 15.59
CA LEU A 127 0.94 28.49 16.60
C LEU A 127 0.21 28.66 17.94
N THR A 128 -0.07 27.57 18.64
CA THR A 128 -0.78 27.61 19.93
C THR A 128 0.17 27.42 21.11
N PRO A 129 0.03 28.20 22.19
CA PRO A 129 0.59 27.81 23.48
C PRO A 129 -0.06 26.49 23.92
N GLY A 130 0.73 25.61 24.52
CA GLY A 130 0.26 24.28 24.88
C GLY A 130 -0.96 24.34 25.81
N GLY A 131 -1.97 23.52 25.51
CA GLY A 131 -3.22 23.46 26.29
C GLY A 131 -4.35 24.38 25.80
N GLU A 132 -4.12 25.24 24.80
CA GLU A 132 -5.18 26.11 24.25
C GLU A 132 -6.07 25.35 23.25
N ARG A 133 -7.39 25.63 23.29
CA ARG A 133 -8.37 24.94 22.44
C ARG A 133 -8.26 25.47 21.01
N LEU A 134 -8.00 24.57 20.06
CA LEU A 134 -8.00 24.88 18.63
C LEU A 134 -9.41 25.31 18.18
N GLY A 135 -9.51 26.51 17.61
CA GLY A 135 -10.74 27.10 17.08
C GLY A 135 -10.49 27.78 15.73
N PRO A 136 -11.54 28.37 15.11
CA PRO A 136 -11.42 29.07 13.82
C PRO A 136 -10.45 30.26 13.88
N ASP A 137 -10.31 30.88 15.05
CA ASP A 137 -9.41 32.01 15.29
C ASP A 137 -7.99 31.60 15.67
N ALA A 138 -7.69 30.29 15.67
CA ALA A 138 -6.37 29.80 16.07
C ALA A 138 -5.29 30.42 15.16
N PRO A 139 -4.24 31.05 15.72
CA PRO A 139 -3.26 31.76 14.94
C PRO A 139 -2.41 30.78 14.13
N CYS A 140 -2.25 31.06 12.84
CA CYS A 140 -1.42 30.31 11.90
C CYS A 140 -0.23 31.15 11.44
N CYS A 141 0.84 30.49 11.02
CA CYS A 141 2.06 31.14 10.51
C CYS A 141 1.81 32.09 9.33
N GLY A 142 0.87 31.81 8.42
CA GLY A 142 0.42 32.79 7.43
C GLY A 142 1.36 33.13 6.29
N ARG A 143 2.65 32.77 6.37
CA ARG A 143 3.64 33.01 5.32
C ARG A 143 3.23 32.36 3.99
N PRO A 144 3.65 32.94 2.85
CA PRO A 144 3.34 32.39 1.53
C PRO A 144 3.92 30.98 1.38
N VAL A 145 3.16 30.12 0.70
CA VAL A 145 3.56 28.73 0.38
C VAL A 145 3.53 28.52 -1.13
N ALA A 146 4.35 27.59 -1.60
CA ALA A 146 4.28 27.14 -2.99
C ALA A 146 2.96 26.40 -3.26
N GLU A 147 2.55 26.36 -4.53
CA GLU A 147 1.37 25.60 -4.94
C GLU A 147 1.50 24.12 -4.52
N GLY A 148 0.42 23.57 -3.94
CA GLY A 148 0.39 22.21 -3.41
C GLY A 148 1.10 22.02 -2.05
N ALA A 149 1.73 23.05 -1.48
CA ALA A 149 2.33 22.97 -0.15
C ALA A 149 1.39 23.46 0.96
N ALA A 150 1.35 22.76 2.10
CA ALA A 150 0.58 23.18 3.28
C ALA A 150 1.35 24.13 4.22
N TYR A 151 2.68 24.17 4.10
CA TYR A 151 3.58 24.88 5.01
C TYR A 151 4.61 25.71 4.23
N CYS A 152 5.11 26.80 4.83
CA CYS A 152 6.21 27.58 4.25
C CYS A 152 7.52 26.78 4.28
N PRO A 153 8.54 27.15 3.50
CA PRO A 153 9.79 26.39 3.39
C PRO A 153 10.48 26.11 4.74
N GLU A 154 10.36 27.01 5.71
CA GLU A 154 10.90 26.81 7.06
C GLU A 154 10.10 25.78 7.86
N HIS A 155 8.76 25.87 7.84
CA HIS A 155 7.90 24.91 8.56
C HIS A 155 7.83 23.55 7.88
N GLN A 156 8.04 23.46 6.57
CA GLN A 156 8.20 22.17 5.89
C GLN A 156 9.36 21.36 6.45
N LYS A 157 10.48 22.00 6.80
CA LYS A 157 11.66 21.33 7.39
C LYS A 157 11.36 20.72 8.76
N LEU A 158 10.38 21.27 9.48
CA LEU A 158 9.96 20.78 10.80
C LEU A 158 8.92 19.66 10.67
N MET A 159 7.96 19.81 9.75
CA MET A 159 6.85 18.87 9.60
C MET A 159 7.23 17.60 8.82
N TYR A 160 8.17 17.70 7.88
CA TYR A 160 8.58 16.58 7.04
C TYR A 160 9.97 16.08 7.41
N ARG A 161 10.04 14.80 7.78
CA ARG A 161 11.33 14.11 7.89
C ARG A 161 11.86 13.87 6.46
N PRO A 162 13.07 14.36 6.12
CA PRO A 162 13.66 14.12 4.81
C PRO A 162 13.83 12.62 4.59
N TYR A 163 13.54 12.18 3.37
CA TYR A 163 13.54 10.76 2.98
C TYR A 163 14.86 10.05 3.30
N GLU A 164 15.98 10.78 3.19
CA GLU A 164 17.34 10.31 3.50
C GLU A 164 17.53 9.87 4.95
N ARG A 165 16.74 10.41 5.90
CA ARG A 165 16.77 10.03 7.32
C ARG A 165 15.78 8.91 7.66
N ARG A 166 15.20 8.25 6.66
CA ARG A 166 14.21 7.18 6.81
C ARG A 166 14.86 5.80 6.60
N THR A 167 16.09 5.59 7.05
CA THR A 167 16.65 4.24 7.16
C THR A 167 15.99 3.53 8.35
N PRO A 168 15.36 2.35 8.16
CA PRO A 168 15.08 1.47 9.27
C PRO A 168 16.42 0.94 9.79
N ALA A 169 16.70 1.16 11.08
CA ALA A 169 17.68 0.35 11.78
C ALA A 169 17.10 -1.07 11.82
N TRP A 170 17.62 -1.94 10.96
CA TRP A 170 17.42 -3.39 11.02
C TRP A 170 18.70 -4.02 11.53
#